data_AF-A0A949NIF9-F1
#
_entry.id   AF-A0A949NIF9-F1
#
_cell.length_a   1.000
_cell.length_b   1.000
_cell.length_c   1.000
_cell.angle_alpha   90.00
_cell.angle_beta   90.00
_cell.angle_gamma   90.00
#
_symmetry.space_group_name_H-M   'P 1'
#
loop_
_entity.id
_entity.type
_entity.pdbx_description
1 polymer ?
#
loop_
_entity_poly.entity_id
_entity_poly.type
_entity_poly.pdbx_seq_one_letter_code
_entity_poly.pdbx_strand_id
1 'polypeptide(L)'
;MAISLNILSLVAVPLVYAVGVVFALVAISQERSSQGAVAWAVALVAMPFISVPLFMIFGGWRFSGYVKEFRTQLAKTPISQDLLPNTLRLSRTELGAMQVIEKLARFPFTRGNETDLLIDAEETYAAIFQSIDRSERSILMQFYIINDDDVGREFARHLISAAQRGVQVRLLYDEIGCSRTPEA
;
A
#
# COMPACT_ATOMS: atom_id res chain seq x y z
N MET A 1 -20.97 -31.41 -42.33
CA MET A 1 -20.01 -31.38 -41.19
C MET A 1 -18.90 -30.33 -41.38
N ALA A 2 -18.29 -30.18 -42.57
CA ALA A 2 -17.25 -29.16 -42.82
C ALA A 2 -17.78 -27.70 -42.85
N ILE A 3 -18.97 -27.48 -43.44
CA ILE A 3 -19.58 -26.14 -43.54
C ILE A 3 -19.99 -25.58 -42.17
N SER A 4 -20.52 -26.44 -41.30
CA SER A 4 -20.86 -26.10 -39.91
C SER A 4 -19.62 -25.76 -39.06
N LEU A 5 -18.48 -26.39 -39.34
CA LEU A 5 -17.22 -26.12 -38.65
C LEU A 5 -16.63 -24.75 -39.04
N ASN A 6 -16.75 -24.36 -40.32
CA ASN A 6 -16.31 -23.05 -40.82
C ASN A 6 -17.13 -21.89 -40.25
N ILE A 7 -18.45 -22.05 -40.14
CA ILE A 7 -19.34 -21.02 -39.55
C ILE A 7 -19.03 -20.87 -38.06
N LEU A 8 -18.78 -21.97 -37.35
CA LEU A 8 -18.39 -21.93 -35.95
C LEU A 8 -17.08 -21.19 -35.74
N SER A 9 -16.04 -21.45 -36.56
CA SER A 9 -14.77 -20.73 -36.48
C SER A 9 -14.90 -19.25 -36.86
N LEU A 10 -15.78 -18.92 -37.82
CA LEU A 10 -16.00 -17.55 -38.27
C LEU A 10 -16.58 -16.66 -37.16
N VAL A 11 -17.34 -17.23 -36.23
CA VAL A 11 -17.92 -16.52 -35.09
C VAL A 11 -17.05 -16.62 -33.84
N ALA A 12 -16.46 -17.80 -33.60
CA ALA A 12 -15.66 -18.04 -32.39
C ALA A 12 -14.37 -17.21 -32.35
N VAL A 13 -13.67 -17.05 -33.48
CA VAL A 13 -12.41 -16.28 -33.51
C VAL A 13 -12.64 -14.81 -33.17
N PRO A 14 -13.55 -14.06 -33.84
CA PRO A 14 -13.84 -12.68 -33.46
C PRO A 14 -14.31 -12.53 -32.02
N LEU A 15 -15.10 -13.48 -31.51
CA LEU A 15 -15.56 -13.47 -30.12
C LEU A 15 -14.39 -13.55 -29.14
N VAL A 16 -13.41 -14.42 -29.39
CA VAL A 16 -12.21 -14.55 -28.55
C VAL A 16 -11.37 -13.27 -28.57
N TYR A 17 -11.22 -12.62 -29.73
CA TYR A 17 -10.54 -11.33 -29.82
C TYR A 17 -11.31 -10.21 -29.11
N ALA A 18 -12.65 -10.17 -29.22
CA ALA A 18 -13.47 -9.22 -28.49
C ALA A 18 -13.32 -9.39 -26.96
N VAL A 19 -13.32 -10.64 -26.48
CA VAL A 19 -13.04 -10.97 -25.08
C VAL A 19 -11.62 -10.53 -24.68
N GLY A 20 -10.62 -10.76 -25.53
CA GLY A 20 -9.25 -10.29 -25.33
C GLY A 20 -9.16 -8.76 -25.17
N VAL A 21 -9.84 -8.01 -26.04
CA VAL A 21 -9.90 -6.53 -25.95
C VAL A 21 -10.57 -6.07 -24.64
N VAL A 22 -11.68 -6.69 -24.25
CA VAL A 22 -12.33 -6.38 -22.96
C VAL A 22 -11.35 -6.63 -21.80
N PHE A 23 -10.67 -7.77 -21.78
CA PHE A 23 -9.67 -8.05 -20.76
C PHE A 23 -8.48 -7.10 -20.80
N ALA A 24 -8.05 -6.62 -21.97
CA ALA A 24 -6.99 -5.63 -22.09
C ALA A 24 -7.38 -4.30 -21.44
N LEU A 25 -8.61 -3.83 -21.65
CA LEU A 25 -9.14 -2.64 -20.99
C LEU A 25 -9.22 -2.81 -19.46
N VAL A 26 -9.64 -4.00 -19.02
CA VAL A 26 -9.66 -4.37 -17.61
C VAL A 26 -8.25 -4.38 -17.03
N ALA A 27 -7.27 -4.95 -17.74
CA ALA A 27 -5.88 -5.00 -17.33
C ALA A 27 -5.30 -3.59 -17.13
N ILE A 28 -5.52 -2.69 -18.09
CA ILE A 28 -5.07 -1.29 -18.00
C ILE A 28 -5.71 -0.56 -16.81
N SER A 29 -7.00 -0.81 -16.57
CA SER A 29 -7.73 -0.14 -15.47
C SER A 29 -7.33 -0.66 -14.09
N GLN A 30 -6.87 -1.90 -14.03
CA GLN A 30 -6.58 -2.58 -12.78
C GLN A 30 -5.09 -2.52 -12.41
N GLU A 31 -4.20 -2.54 -13.37
CA GLU A 31 -2.77 -2.68 -13.10
C GLU A 31 -2.17 -1.37 -12.57
N ARG A 32 -1.42 -1.46 -11.47
CA ARG A 32 -0.85 -0.26 -10.81
C ARG A 32 0.45 0.21 -11.47
N SER A 33 1.10 -0.67 -12.24
CA SER A 33 2.34 -0.37 -12.95
C SER A 33 2.06 -0.13 -14.44
N SER A 34 2.67 0.90 -15.02
CA SER A 34 2.56 1.18 -16.46
C SER A 34 3.14 0.03 -17.31
N GLN A 35 4.21 -0.61 -16.84
CA GLN A 35 4.87 -1.71 -17.55
C GLN A 35 4.01 -2.99 -17.57
N GLY A 36 3.41 -3.38 -16.43
CA GLY A 36 2.54 -4.56 -16.37
C GLY A 36 1.26 -4.38 -17.18
N ALA A 37 0.68 -3.17 -17.15
CA ALA A 37 -0.54 -2.84 -17.89
C ALA A 37 -0.34 -3.03 -19.40
N VAL A 38 0.76 -2.48 -19.92
CA VAL A 38 1.11 -2.57 -21.35
C VAL A 38 1.40 -4.01 -21.75
N ALA A 39 2.15 -4.77 -20.93
CA ALA A 39 2.45 -6.17 -21.21
C ALA A 39 1.17 -7.02 -21.35
N TRP A 40 0.23 -6.89 -20.42
CA TRP A 40 -1.05 -7.60 -20.49
C TRP A 40 -1.91 -7.13 -21.66
N ALA A 41 -2.01 -5.83 -21.90
CA ALA A 41 -2.82 -5.29 -23.00
C ALA A 41 -2.33 -5.80 -24.37
N VAL A 42 -1.00 -5.77 -24.60
CA VAL A 42 -0.40 -6.25 -25.85
C VAL A 42 -0.63 -7.76 -26.00
N ALA A 43 -0.40 -8.56 -24.95
CA ALA A 43 -0.60 -10.01 -25.00
C ALA A 43 -2.07 -10.40 -25.25
N LEU A 44 -3.02 -9.69 -24.63
CA LEU A 44 -4.46 -9.93 -24.75
C LEU A 44 -5.01 -9.61 -26.14
N VAL A 45 -4.42 -8.63 -26.83
CA VAL A 45 -4.81 -8.29 -28.20
C VAL A 45 -4.08 -9.17 -29.23
N ALA A 46 -2.79 -9.43 -29.04
CA ALA A 46 -1.98 -10.17 -30.01
C ALA A 46 -2.20 -11.69 -29.98
N MET A 47 -2.43 -12.27 -28.80
CA MET A 47 -2.46 -13.73 -28.60
C MET A 47 -3.58 -14.18 -27.63
N PRO A 48 -4.86 -13.81 -27.87
CA PRO A 48 -5.95 -13.98 -26.90
C PRO A 48 -6.18 -15.43 -26.46
N PHE A 49 -5.92 -16.42 -27.34
CA PHE A 49 -6.09 -17.84 -27.00
C PHE A 49 -5.17 -18.32 -25.86
N ILE A 50 -4.03 -17.65 -25.67
CA ILE A 50 -3.06 -17.97 -24.62
C ILE A 50 -3.20 -16.98 -23.47
N SER A 51 -3.27 -15.69 -23.80
CA SER A 51 -3.23 -14.61 -22.82
C SER A 51 -4.53 -14.46 -22.04
N VAL A 52 -5.69 -14.79 -22.60
CA VAL A 52 -6.97 -14.72 -21.85
C VAL A 52 -7.00 -15.74 -20.70
N PRO A 53 -6.70 -17.05 -20.91
CA PRO A 53 -6.57 -18.00 -19.80
C PRO A 53 -5.53 -17.56 -18.76
N LEU A 54 -4.37 -17.09 -19.20
CA LEU A 54 -3.32 -16.61 -18.31
C LEU A 54 -3.77 -15.38 -17.50
N PHE A 55 -4.47 -14.43 -18.12
CA PHE A 55 -4.99 -13.25 -17.44
C PHE A 55 -6.06 -13.62 -16.41
N MET A 56 -6.90 -14.61 -16.68
CA MET A 56 -7.86 -15.11 -15.69
C MET A 56 -7.17 -15.75 -14.48
N ILE A 57 -6.03 -16.41 -14.69
CA ILE A 57 -5.26 -17.07 -13.61
C ILE A 57 -4.32 -16.11 -12.89
N PHE A 58 -3.82 -15.04 -13.52
CA PHE A 58 -2.77 -14.19 -12.94
C PHE A 58 -3.12 -12.70 -12.90
N GLY A 59 -3.94 -12.22 -13.83
CA GLY A 59 -4.21 -10.79 -14.05
C GLY A 59 -5.20 -10.14 -13.08
N GLY A 60 -5.87 -10.92 -12.22
CA GLY A 60 -6.99 -10.43 -11.42
C GLY A 60 -7.05 -10.87 -9.96
N TRP A 61 -6.05 -11.59 -9.44
CA TRP A 61 -6.06 -12.07 -8.05
C TRP A 61 -5.72 -10.93 -7.10
N ARG A 62 -6.66 -10.02 -6.94
CA ARG A 62 -6.66 -9.06 -5.85
C ARG A 62 -7.24 -9.75 -4.63
N PHE A 63 -6.47 -9.78 -3.57
CA PHE A 63 -6.91 -9.95 -2.20
C PHE A 63 -7.80 -8.73 -1.78
N SER A 64 -8.88 -8.47 -2.53
CA SER A 64 -9.73 -7.30 -2.36
C SER A 64 -10.60 -7.40 -1.10
N GLY A 65 -10.80 -8.61 -0.57
CA GLY A 65 -11.54 -8.84 0.67
C GLY A 65 -10.86 -8.13 1.85
N TYR A 66 -9.55 -8.31 2.02
CA TYR A 66 -8.78 -7.67 3.09
C TYR A 66 -8.81 -6.14 2.99
N VAL A 67 -8.58 -5.58 1.81
CA VAL A 67 -8.58 -4.11 1.62
C VAL A 67 -9.97 -3.51 1.83
N LYS A 68 -11.03 -4.19 1.39
CA LYS A 68 -12.41 -3.74 1.59
C LYS A 68 -12.80 -3.81 3.06
N GLU A 69 -12.47 -4.91 3.73
CA GLU A 69 -12.75 -5.10 5.16
C GLU A 69 -11.95 -4.12 6.02
N PHE A 70 -10.65 -3.93 5.75
CA PHE A 70 -9.81 -2.94 6.42
C PHE A 70 -10.35 -1.51 6.23
N ARG A 71 -10.80 -1.16 5.03
CA ARG A 71 -11.46 0.13 4.76
C ARG A 71 -12.78 0.28 5.51
N THR A 72 -13.56 -0.79 5.60
CA THR A 72 -14.81 -0.79 6.37
C THR A 72 -14.55 -0.67 7.87
N GLN A 73 -13.49 -1.30 8.40
CA GLN A 73 -13.09 -1.17 9.79
C GLN A 73 -12.56 0.24 10.11
N LEU A 74 -11.68 0.79 9.27
CA LEU A 74 -11.24 2.19 9.38
C LEU A 74 -12.40 3.19 9.26
N ALA A 75 -13.41 2.90 8.45
CA ALA A 75 -14.60 3.74 8.36
C ALA A 75 -15.51 3.65 9.59
N LYS A 76 -15.48 2.53 10.32
CA LYS A 76 -16.22 2.32 11.57
C LYS A 76 -15.53 2.94 12.78
N THR A 77 -14.23 3.21 12.71
CA THR A 77 -13.46 3.93 13.73
C THR A 77 -13.13 5.32 13.23
N PRO A 78 -14.11 6.26 13.16
CA PRO A 78 -13.75 7.65 12.98
C PRO A 78 -12.84 8.02 14.15
N ILE A 79 -11.65 8.51 13.85
CA ILE A 79 -10.84 9.22 14.85
C ILE A 79 -11.63 10.51 15.09
N SER A 80 -12.54 10.43 16.06
CA SER A 80 -13.44 11.51 16.41
C SER A 80 -12.61 12.76 16.66
N GLN A 81 -13.06 13.90 16.13
CA GLN A 81 -12.40 15.19 16.33
C GLN A 81 -12.23 15.53 17.82
N ASP A 82 -13.02 14.89 18.68
CA ASP A 82 -12.96 14.99 20.14
C ASP A 82 -11.80 14.22 20.79
N LEU A 83 -11.15 13.31 20.06
CA LEU A 83 -10.00 12.51 20.55
C LEU A 83 -8.66 13.22 20.38
N LEU A 84 -8.60 14.25 19.54
CA LEU A 84 -7.36 14.96 19.23
C LEU A 84 -7.38 16.36 19.87
N PRO A 85 -6.49 16.65 20.83
CA PRO A 85 -6.32 18.01 21.32
C PRO A 85 -5.87 18.93 20.17
N ASN A 86 -6.29 20.19 20.20
CA ASN A 86 -5.93 21.21 19.21
C ASN A 86 -6.43 20.96 17.77
N THR A 87 -7.58 20.30 17.60
CA THR A 87 -8.22 20.21 16.28
C THR A 87 -8.54 21.59 15.71
N LEU A 88 -8.11 21.79 14.47
CA LEU A 88 -8.36 22.99 13.70
C LEU A 88 -9.79 22.95 13.16
N ARG A 89 -10.69 23.74 13.74
CA ARG A 89 -12.01 23.98 13.15
C ARG A 89 -11.87 24.91 11.95
N LEU A 90 -11.78 24.32 10.76
CA LEU A 90 -11.81 25.05 9.50
C LEU A 90 -13.15 25.81 9.38
N SER A 91 -13.07 27.13 9.22
CA SER A 91 -14.23 27.97 8.97
C SER A 91 -14.81 27.69 7.59
N ARG A 92 -16.10 28.01 7.38
CA ARG A 92 -16.83 27.71 6.13
C ARG A 92 -16.22 28.38 4.88
N THR A 93 -15.35 29.36 5.08
CA THR A 93 -14.68 30.16 4.05
C THR A 93 -13.32 29.57 3.66
N GLU A 94 -12.76 28.66 4.47
CA GLU A 94 -11.45 28.04 4.25
C GLU A 94 -11.59 26.80 3.35
N LEU A 95 -11.55 27.08 2.04
CA LEU A 95 -11.27 26.22 0.89
C LEU A 95 -11.76 24.76 0.94
N GLY A 96 -12.67 24.40 0.03
CA GLY A 96 -13.13 23.03 -0.19
C GLY A 96 -12.02 21.99 -0.40
N ALA A 97 -10.82 22.39 -0.84
CA ALA A 97 -9.65 21.51 -0.92
C ALA A 97 -9.21 20.94 0.44
N MET A 98 -9.24 21.73 1.51
CA MET A 98 -8.83 21.27 2.86
C MET A 98 -9.84 20.27 3.42
N GLN A 99 -11.14 20.51 3.21
CA GLN A 99 -12.19 19.55 3.56
C GLN A 99 -12.08 18.24 2.76
N VAL A 100 -11.63 18.32 1.50
CA VAL A 100 -11.35 17.13 0.70
C VAL A 100 -10.15 16.36 1.28
N ILE A 101 -9.08 17.06 1.67
CA ILE A 101 -7.90 16.44 2.29
C ILE A 101 -8.28 15.76 3.61
N GLU A 102 -9.04 16.40 4.51
CA GLU A 102 -9.50 15.76 5.76
C GLU A 102 -10.34 14.51 5.48
N LYS A 103 -11.23 14.57 4.48
CA LYS A 103 -12.06 13.41 4.09
C LYS A 103 -11.23 12.27 3.49
N LEU A 104 -10.20 12.59 2.71
CA LEU A 104 -9.30 11.61 2.12
C LEU A 104 -8.36 11.00 3.16
N ALA A 105 -7.75 11.84 3.99
CA ALA A 105 -6.86 11.44 5.07
C ALA A 105 -7.61 10.70 6.19
N ARG A 106 -8.89 11.04 6.42
CA ARG A 106 -9.72 10.61 7.56
C ARG A 106 -9.20 11.07 8.92
N PHE A 107 -8.40 12.13 8.92
CA PHE A 107 -7.90 12.82 10.11
C PHE A 107 -8.28 14.31 10.00
N PRO A 108 -8.69 14.95 11.10
CA PRO A 108 -8.85 16.40 11.13
C PRO A 108 -7.47 17.08 11.11
N PHE A 109 -7.43 18.32 10.63
CA PHE A 109 -6.25 19.16 10.83
C PHE A 109 -6.06 19.48 12.32
N THR A 110 -4.81 19.62 12.74
CA THR A 110 -4.43 20.05 14.10
C THR A 110 -3.60 21.33 14.04
N ARG A 111 -3.54 22.07 15.16
CA ARG A 111 -2.66 23.23 15.35
C ARG A 111 -1.61 22.96 16.43
N GLY A 112 -0.55 23.77 16.42
CA GLY A 112 0.53 23.67 17.40
C GLY A 112 1.47 22.49 17.16
N ASN A 113 1.55 22.01 15.92
CA ASN A 113 2.55 21.01 15.54
C ASN A 113 3.90 21.71 15.40
N GLU A 114 4.93 21.12 16.01
CA GLU A 114 6.33 21.41 15.71
C GLU A 114 6.82 20.37 14.71
N THR A 115 7.49 20.81 13.65
CA THR A 115 7.91 19.94 12.56
C THR A 115 9.31 20.33 12.11
N ASP A 116 10.20 19.34 12.12
CA ASP A 116 11.55 19.48 11.58
C ASP A 116 11.67 18.68 10.28
N LEU A 117 12.26 19.31 9.26
CA LEU A 117 12.58 18.63 8.02
C LEU A 117 13.94 17.97 8.16
N LEU A 118 13.95 16.64 8.17
CA LEU A 118 15.16 15.84 8.13
C LEU A 118 15.51 15.53 6.67
N ILE A 119 16.73 15.86 6.29
CA ILE A 119 17.24 15.63 4.94
C ILE A 119 18.21 14.46 4.99
N ASP A 120 18.04 13.52 4.07
CA ASP A 120 18.86 12.32 3.94
C ASP A 120 18.73 11.31 5.10
N ALA A 121 19.40 10.17 4.90
CA ALA A 121 19.34 9.03 5.80
C ALA A 121 20.04 9.30 7.14
N GLU A 122 21.16 10.02 7.13
CA GLU A 122 21.97 10.27 8.33
C GLU A 122 21.19 11.06 9.40
N GLU A 123 20.58 12.19 9.02
CA GLU A 123 19.75 12.98 9.94
C GLU A 123 18.52 12.19 10.40
N THR A 124 17.90 11.44 9.49
CA THR A 124 16.70 10.64 9.77
C THR A 124 17.00 9.54 10.79
N TYR A 125 18.05 8.75 10.60
CA TYR A 125 18.40 7.67 11.52
C TYR A 125 18.86 8.21 12.88
N ALA A 126 19.64 9.28 12.90
CA ALA A 126 20.05 9.92 14.15
C ALA A 126 18.85 10.39 14.98
N ALA A 127 17.86 11.03 14.34
CA ALA A 127 16.64 11.47 15.02
C ALA A 127 15.78 10.28 15.52
N ILE A 128 15.68 9.21 14.73
CA ILE A 128 14.97 7.98 15.13
C ILE A 128 15.64 7.36 16.36
N PHE A 129 16.96 7.15 16.34
CA PHE A 129 17.70 6.54 17.45
C PHE A 129 17.62 7.40 18.72
N GLN A 130 17.77 8.71 18.59
CA GLN A 130 17.59 9.63 19.72
C GLN A 130 16.18 9.55 20.31
N SER A 131 15.15 9.42 19.48
CA SER A 131 13.76 9.28 19.92
C SER A 131 13.52 7.95 20.65
N ILE A 132 14.14 6.86 20.19
CA ILE A 132 14.10 5.55 20.86
C ILE A 132 14.77 5.65 22.23
N ASP A 133 15.95 6.28 22.30
CA ASP A 133 16.71 6.39 23.55
C ASP A 133 16.02 7.26 24.60
N ARG A 134 15.31 8.31 24.17
CA ARG A 134 14.54 9.20 25.06
C ARG A 134 13.15 8.68 25.42
N SER A 135 12.66 7.62 24.77
CA SER A 135 11.32 7.09 25.04
C SER A 135 11.25 6.46 26.43
N GLU A 136 10.21 6.80 27.19
CA GLU A 136 10.03 6.32 28.57
C GLU A 136 8.89 5.31 28.74
N ARG A 137 7.87 5.35 27.88
CA ARG A 137 6.63 4.55 28.06
C ARG A 137 6.44 3.49 26.99
N SER A 138 6.43 3.90 25.72
CA SER A 138 6.15 3.00 24.61
C SER A 138 6.76 3.49 23.31
N ILE A 139 7.15 2.55 22.47
CA ILE A 139 7.61 2.76 21.11
C ILE A 139 6.71 1.94 20.19
N LEU A 140 6.05 2.60 19.24
CA LEU A 140 5.30 1.96 18.17
C LEU A 140 5.99 2.33 16.86
N MET A 141 6.49 1.34 16.13
CA MET A 141 7.16 1.56 14.85
C MET A 141 6.67 0.60 13.80
N GLN A 142 6.63 1.10 12.56
CA GLN A 142 6.31 0.33 11.38
C GLN A 142 7.34 0.60 10.29
N PHE A 143 7.96 -0.46 9.76
CA PHE A 143 8.93 -0.36 8.68
C PHE A 143 8.60 -1.33 7.55
N TYR A 144 8.84 -0.91 6.30
CA TYR A 144 8.67 -1.79 5.15
C TYR A 144 9.87 -2.72 4.96
N ILE A 145 11.10 -2.25 5.21
CA ILE A 145 12.31 -3.04 5.08
C ILE A 145 13.19 -2.79 6.30
N ILE A 146 13.69 -3.86 6.88
CA ILE A 146 14.77 -3.88 7.86
C ILE A 146 15.79 -4.87 7.31
N ASN A 147 17.04 -4.45 7.18
CA ASN A 147 18.12 -5.31 6.70
C ASN A 147 19.03 -5.71 7.86
N ASP A 148 19.71 -6.84 7.75
CA ASP A 148 20.83 -7.19 8.64
C ASP A 148 22.13 -6.53 8.16
N ASP A 149 22.16 -5.21 8.19
CA ASP A 149 23.34 -4.39 7.94
C ASP A 149 23.72 -3.60 9.19
N ASP A 150 24.73 -2.73 9.08
CA ASP A 150 25.21 -1.97 10.24
C ASP A 150 24.12 -1.09 10.84
N VAL A 151 23.28 -0.48 10.00
CA VAL A 151 22.17 0.39 10.42
C VAL A 151 21.07 -0.45 11.07
N GLY A 152 20.70 -1.59 10.49
CA GLY A 152 19.69 -2.47 11.06
C GLY A 152 20.12 -3.08 12.41
N ARG A 153 21.39 -3.47 12.55
CA ARG A 153 21.95 -3.94 13.82
C ARG A 153 22.02 -2.83 14.87
N GLU A 154 22.33 -1.61 14.48
CA GLU A 154 22.25 -0.45 15.36
C GLU A 154 20.82 -0.17 15.82
N PHE A 155 19.88 -0.12 14.89
CA PHE A 155 18.45 0.02 15.18
C PHE A 155 17.95 -1.03 16.18
N ALA A 156 18.33 -2.30 15.98
CA ALA A 156 18.00 -3.38 16.90
C ALA A 156 18.59 -3.15 18.30
N ARG A 157 19.86 -2.70 18.39
CA ARG A 157 20.49 -2.39 19.69
C ARG A 157 19.74 -1.30 20.45
N HIS A 158 19.33 -0.22 19.78
CA HIS A 158 18.53 0.86 20.40
C HIS A 158 17.18 0.33 20.93
N LEU A 159 16.48 -0.47 20.12
CA LEU A 159 15.21 -1.07 20.53
C LEU A 159 15.35 -2.03 21.72
N ILE A 160 16.37 -2.89 21.69
CA ILE A 160 16.66 -3.82 22.80
C ILE A 160 16.98 -3.04 24.07
N SER A 161 17.78 -1.98 23.97
CA SER A 161 18.08 -1.11 25.12
C SER A 161 16.81 -0.48 25.68
N ALA A 162 15.92 0.05 24.83
CA ALA A 162 14.64 0.60 25.27
C ALA A 162 13.77 -0.45 25.99
N ALA A 163 13.67 -1.66 25.44
CA ALA A 163 12.95 -2.76 26.08
C ALA A 163 13.55 -3.13 27.45
N GLN A 164 14.89 -3.16 27.57
CA GLN A 164 15.58 -3.41 28.84
C GLN A 164 15.33 -2.31 29.89
N ARG A 165 15.11 -1.06 29.45
CA ARG A 165 14.67 0.04 30.34
C ARG A 165 13.21 -0.07 30.77
N GLY A 166 12.46 -1.05 30.27
CA GLY A 166 11.04 -1.26 30.57
C GLY A 166 10.07 -0.55 29.63
N VAL A 167 10.57 0.04 28.53
CA VAL A 167 9.73 0.68 27.51
C VAL A 167 8.99 -0.38 26.71
N GLN A 168 7.69 -0.21 26.51
CA GLN A 168 6.91 -1.15 25.69
C GLN A 168 7.22 -0.96 24.21
N VAL A 169 8.00 -1.87 23.62
CA VAL A 169 8.35 -1.84 22.19
C VAL A 169 7.38 -2.71 21.38
N ARG A 170 6.76 -2.12 20.35
CA ARG A 170 5.92 -2.81 19.36
C ARG A 170 6.41 -2.46 17.97
N LEU A 171 6.99 -3.44 17.28
CA LEU A 171 7.51 -3.30 15.92
C LEU A 171 6.65 -4.11 14.95
N LEU A 172 6.15 -3.47 13.90
CA LEU A 172 5.48 -4.09 12.77
C LEU A 172 6.36 -3.96 11.53
N TYR A 173 6.61 -5.06 10.84
CA TYR A 173 7.43 -5.05 9.63
C TYR A 173 6.88 -5.97 8.54
N ASP A 174 7.31 -5.75 7.29
CA ASP A 174 6.96 -6.61 6.15
C ASP A 174 7.86 -7.84 6.10
N GLU A 175 7.27 -9.04 6.10
CA GLU A 175 7.99 -10.31 6.13
C GLU A 175 8.87 -10.52 4.89
N ILE A 176 8.40 -10.12 3.71
CA ILE A 176 9.16 -10.28 2.46
C ILE A 176 10.34 -9.30 2.43
N GLY A 177 10.06 -8.04 2.77
CA GLY A 177 11.05 -6.97 2.86
C GLY A 177 12.14 -7.23 3.91
N CYS A 178 11.82 -8.00 4.97
CA CYS A 178 12.74 -8.33 6.06
C CYS A 178 13.22 -9.79 6.03
N SER A 179 13.02 -10.51 4.92
CA SER A 179 13.37 -11.94 4.81
C SER A 179 14.83 -12.30 5.07
N ARG A 180 15.72 -11.30 5.14
CA ARG A 180 17.16 -11.48 5.42
C ARG A 180 17.54 -11.12 6.86
N THR A 181 16.61 -10.70 7.71
CA THR A 181 16.90 -10.46 9.13
C THR A 181 16.99 -11.78 9.90
N PRO A 182 17.80 -11.87 10.97
CA PRO A 182 17.84 -13.04 11.83
C PRO A 182 16.46 -13.39 12.41
N GLU A 183 16.24 -14.68 12.70
CA GLU A 183 15.07 -15.10 13.46
C GLU A 183 15.09 -14.51 14.88
N ALA A 184 13.91 -14.18 15.40
CA ALA A 184 13.70 -13.57 16.71
C ALA A 184 13.88 -14.55 17.88
#